data_AF-A0A413G3L8-F1
#
_entry.id   AF-A0A413G3L8-F1
#
_cell.length_a   1.000
_cell.length_b   1.000
_cell.length_c   1.000
_cell.angle_alpha   90.00
_cell.angle_beta   90.00
_cell.angle_gamma   90.00
#
_symmetry.space_group_name_H-M   'P 1'
#
loop_
_entity.id
_entity.type
_entity.pdbx_description
1 polymer ?
#
loop_
_entity_poly.entity_id
_entity_poly.type
_entity_poly.pdbx_seq_one_letter_code
_entity_poly.pdbx_strand_id
1 'polypeptide(L)'
;MLSPLEIPLPVVQKLDELSELIKRHPQYIPVPELSRFLGVNPDGLRASMEHGQCPFGFPWQKSPNGYRSFKVPTVPFYLWYTQGGPFKWQAGKEKEDQL
;
A
#
# COMPACT_ATOMS: atom_id res chain seq x y z
N MET A 1 21.42 -24.73 0.63
CA MET A 1 20.02 -24.98 1.02
C MET A 1 19.45 -23.63 1.37
N LEU A 2 18.43 -23.14 0.65
CA LEU A 2 17.73 -21.91 1.00
C LEU A 2 17.06 -22.14 2.35
N SER A 3 17.28 -21.26 3.33
CA SER A 3 16.68 -21.41 4.64
C SER A 3 15.14 -21.38 4.51
N PRO A 4 14.37 -22.16 5.28
CA PRO A 4 12.91 -22.23 5.17
C PRO A 4 12.17 -20.90 5.44
N LEU A 5 12.90 -19.84 5.80
CA LEU A 5 12.39 -18.54 6.23
C LEU A 5 12.96 -17.36 5.41
N GLU A 6 13.72 -17.63 4.35
CA GLU A 6 14.19 -16.55 3.48
C GLU A 6 13.04 -16.00 2.63
N ILE A 7 12.67 -14.75 2.91
CA ILE A 7 11.68 -14.01 2.12
C ILE A 7 12.25 -13.81 0.72
N PRO A 8 11.51 -14.17 -0.35
CA PRO A 8 11.97 -13.95 -1.72
C PRO A 8 12.29 -12.48 -1.99
N LEU A 9 13.39 -12.22 -2.71
CA LEU A 9 13.82 -10.85 -3.06
C LEU A 9 12.70 -9.95 -3.64
N PRO A 10 11.84 -10.43 -4.56
CA PRO A 10 10.74 -9.61 -5.09
C PRO A 10 9.75 -9.15 -4.01
N VAL A 11 9.56 -9.93 -2.95
CA VAL A 11 8.68 -9.58 -1.83
C VAL A 11 9.32 -8.48 -0.99
N VAL A 12 10.63 -8.59 -0.69
CA VAL A 12 11.37 -7.55 0.04
C VAL A 12 11.31 -6.22 -0.71
N GLN A 13 11.62 -6.23 -2.01
CA GLN A 13 11.57 -5.03 -2.86
C GLN A 13 10.18 -4.38 -2.85
N LYS A 14 9.11 -5.19 -2.86
CA LYS A 14 7.74 -4.66 -2.84
C LYS A 14 7.37 -4.04 -1.49
N LEU A 15 7.90 -4.56 -0.39
CA LEU A 15 7.74 -3.97 0.94
C LEU A 15 8.52 -2.66 1.09
N ASP A 16 9.68 -2.54 0.45
CA ASP A 16 10.42 -1.28 0.37
C ASP A 16 9.64 -0.23 -0.43
N GLU A 17 9.09 -0.60 -1.60
CA GLU A 17 8.20 0.26 -2.39
C GLU A 17 6.96 0.72 -1.60
N LEU A 18 6.36 -0.17 -0.81
CA LEU A 18 5.23 0.15 0.06
C LEU A 18 5.63 1.18 1.12
N SER A 19 6.79 0.98 1.75
CA SER A 19 7.31 1.89 2.76
C SER A 19 7.53 3.29 2.20
N GLU A 20 8.09 3.40 1.00
CA GLU A 20 8.28 4.68 0.31
C GLU A 20 6.95 5.34 -0.10
N LEU A 21 5.97 4.57 -0.58
CA LEU A 21 4.64 5.07 -0.89
C LEU A 21 3.97 5.71 0.33
N ILE A 22 4.07 5.06 1.49
CA ILE A 22 3.47 5.55 2.75
C ILE A 22 4.19 6.79 3.26
N LYS A 23 5.54 6.86 3.16
CA LYS A 23 6.30 8.05 3.52
C LYS A 23 5.91 9.28 2.69
N ARG A 24 5.69 9.10 1.39
CA ARG A 24 5.22 10.19 0.50
C ARG A 24 3.78 10.61 0.80
N HIS A 25 2.95 9.66 1.21
CA HIS A 25 1.51 9.85 1.40
C HIS A 25 1.06 9.38 2.78
N PRO A 26 1.37 10.12 3.86
CA PRO A 26 1.09 9.67 5.22
C PRO A 26 -0.41 9.64 5.56
N GLN A 27 -1.22 10.51 4.93
CA GLN A 27 -2.66 10.63 5.21
C GLN A 27 -3.55 9.95 4.16
N TYR A 28 -3.30 10.25 2.89
CA TYR A 28 -4.10 9.75 1.77
C TYR A 28 -3.21 9.44 0.57
N ILE A 29 -3.42 8.27 -0.03
CA ILE A 29 -2.68 7.82 -1.22
C ILE A 29 -3.46 8.24 -2.48
N PRO A 30 -2.85 8.99 -3.41
CA PRO A 30 -3.47 9.30 -4.69
C PRO A 30 -3.72 8.04 -5.52
N VAL A 31 -4.90 7.94 -6.14
CA VAL A 31 -5.29 6.81 -7.01
C VAL A 31 -4.24 6.51 -8.08
N PRO A 32 -3.63 7.50 -8.79
CA PRO A 32 -2.63 7.20 -9.82
C PRO A 32 -1.31 6.63 -9.29
N GLU A 33 -0.96 6.89 -8.03
CA GLU A 33 0.22 6.30 -7.40
C GLU A 33 -0.08 4.90 -6.90
N LEU A 34 -1.24 4.73 -6.27
CA LEU A 34 -1.71 3.43 -5.82
C LEU A 34 -1.91 2.45 -6.97
N SER A 35 -2.46 2.90 -8.09
CA SER A 35 -2.68 2.06 -9.27
C SER A 35 -1.36 1.55 -9.86
N ARG A 36 -0.32 2.40 -9.87
CA ARG A 36 1.03 2.02 -10.27
C ARG A 36 1.64 1.02 -9.30
N PHE A 37 1.49 1.25 -8.00
CA PHE A 37 1.99 0.34 -6.98
C PHE A 37 1.34 -1.06 -7.09
N LEU A 38 0.02 -1.13 -7.25
CA LEU A 38 -0.74 -2.38 -7.38
C LEU A 38 -0.66 -3.02 -8.78
N GLY A 39 -0.16 -2.29 -9.79
CA GLY A 39 -0.13 -2.77 -11.17
C GLY A 39 -1.51 -2.86 -11.83
N VAL A 40 -2.46 -2.00 -11.44
CA VAL A 40 -3.84 -1.99 -11.95
C VAL A 40 -4.15 -0.73 -12.74
N ASN A 41 -5.17 -0.79 -13.61
CA ASN A 41 -5.67 0.40 -14.30
C ASN A 41 -6.33 1.36 -13.28
N PRO A 42 -5.97 2.66 -13.25
CA PRO A 42 -6.57 3.63 -12.33
C PRO A 42 -8.09 3.76 -12.48
N ASP A 43 -8.66 3.60 -13.67
CA ASP A 43 -10.11 3.68 -13.87
C ASP A 43 -10.83 2.44 -13.34
N GLY A 44 -10.22 1.25 -13.49
CA GLY A 44 -10.72 0.03 -12.85
C GLY A 44 -10.69 0.12 -11.33
N LEU A 45 -9.64 0.72 -10.77
CA LEU A 45 -9.53 0.96 -9.33
C LEU A 45 -10.61 1.93 -8.82
N ARG A 46 -10.90 3.00 -9.58
CA ARG A 46 -12.02 3.91 -9.28
C ARG A 46 -13.37 3.20 -9.33
N ALA A 47 -13.63 2.42 -10.38
CA ALA A 47 -14.86 1.64 -10.50
C ALA A 47 -15.02 0.65 -9.32
N SER A 48 -13.96 -0.03 -8.91
CA SER A 48 -13.97 -0.92 -7.74
C SER A 48 -14.36 -0.19 -6.45
N MET A 49 -13.86 1.04 -6.25
CA MET A 49 -14.29 1.89 -5.14
C MET A 49 -15.75 2.30 -5.26
N GLU A 50 -16.22 2.70 -6.45
CA GLU A 50 -17.63 3.08 -6.67
C GLU A 50 -18.61 1.93 -6.38
N HIS A 51 -18.23 0.70 -6.74
CA HIS A 51 -19.03 -0.50 -6.50
C HIS A 51 -18.87 -1.09 -5.08
N GLY A 52 -18.13 -0.42 -4.18
CA GLY A 52 -17.92 -0.89 -2.81
C GLY A 52 -17.12 -2.20 -2.71
N GLN A 53 -16.38 -2.57 -3.76
CA GLN A 53 -15.55 -3.78 -3.80
C GLN A 53 -14.13 -3.53 -3.25
N CYS A 54 -13.77 -2.27 -3.01
CA CYS A 54 -12.47 -1.88 -2.51
C CYS A 54 -12.49 -1.77 -0.97
N PRO A 55 -11.73 -2.59 -0.23
CA PRO A 55 -11.81 -2.61 1.24
C PRO A 55 -11.07 -1.45 1.93
N PHE A 56 -10.22 -0.71 1.20
CA PHE A 56 -9.34 0.33 1.74
C PHE A 56 -9.64 1.73 1.21
N GLY A 57 -10.55 1.87 0.25
CA GLY A 57 -10.81 3.13 -0.46
C GLY A 57 -12.29 3.35 -0.64
N PHE A 58 -12.70 4.61 -0.71
CA PHE A 58 -14.10 4.98 -0.92
C PHE A 58 -14.24 6.18 -1.87
N PRO A 59 -15.33 6.22 -2.65
CA PRO A 59 -15.71 7.39 -3.41
C PRO A 59 -16.34 8.43 -2.48
N TRP A 60 -16.18 9.70 -2.81
CA TRP A 60 -16.85 10.81 -2.14
C TRP A 60 -17.41 11.78 -3.18
N GLN A 61 -18.64 12.22 -2.97
CA GLN A 61 -19.29 13.27 -3.74
C GLN A 61 -20.01 14.23 -2.80
N LYS A 62 -19.83 15.55 -3.01
CA LYS A 62 -20.46 16.57 -2.16
C LYS A 62 -21.96 16.75 -2.47
N SER A 63 -22.36 16.51 -3.71
CA SER A 63 -23.73 16.62 -4.20
C SER A 63 -23.98 15.60 -5.30
N PRO A 64 -25.24 15.21 -5.60
CA PRO A 64 -25.56 14.23 -6.64
C PRO A 64 -25.01 14.59 -8.04
N ASN A 65 -24.94 15.90 -8.34
CA ASN A 65 -24.40 16.43 -9.60
C ASN A 65 -22.99 17.05 -9.43
N GLY A 66 -22.33 16.77 -8.31
CA GLY A 66 -21.03 17.38 -7.98
C GLY A 66 -19.84 16.58 -8.51
N TYR A 67 -18.65 17.17 -8.39
CA TYR A 67 -17.40 16.47 -8.66
C TYR A 67 -17.25 15.25 -7.74
N ARG A 68 -16.96 14.11 -8.35
CA ARG A 68 -16.58 12.89 -7.64
C ARG A 68 -15.08 12.91 -7.35
N SER A 69 -14.73 12.52 -6.15
CA SER A 69 -13.35 12.36 -5.71
C SER A 69 -13.19 10.98 -5.06
N PHE A 70 -11.96 10.51 -5.01
CA PHE A 70 -11.63 9.20 -4.46
C PHE A 70 -10.61 9.39 -3.36
N LYS A 71 -10.84 8.75 -2.22
CA LYS A 71 -9.92 8.79 -1.09
C LYS A 71 -9.52 7.38 -0.71
N VAL A 72 -8.20 7.20 -0.58
CA VAL A 72 -7.60 5.99 -0.02
C VAL A 72 -6.82 6.40 1.23
N PRO A 73 -7.36 6.19 2.43
CA PRO A 73 -6.63 6.47 3.66
C PRO A 73 -5.46 5.49 3.80
N THR A 74 -4.29 6.02 4.15
CA THR A 74 -3.03 5.27 4.13
C THR A 74 -3.01 4.11 5.13
N VAL A 75 -3.55 4.32 6.34
CA VAL A 75 -3.56 3.30 7.41
C VAL A 75 -4.42 2.08 7.05
N PRO A 76 -5.71 2.23 6.64
CA PRO A 76 -6.51 1.12 6.12
C PRO A 76 -5.85 0.36 4.97
N PHE A 77 -5.24 1.08 4.02
CA PHE A 77 -4.53 0.43 2.91
C PHE A 77 -3.34 -0.39 3.40
N TYR A 78 -2.50 0.16 4.28
CA TYR A 78 -1.35 -0.55 4.85
C TYR A 78 -1.77 -1.82 5.60
N LEU A 79 -2.79 -1.72 6.45
CA LEU A 79 -3.30 -2.87 7.22
C LEU A 79 -3.90 -3.94 6.30
N TRP A 80 -4.63 -3.54 5.26
CA TRP A 80 -5.11 -4.48 4.25
C TRP A 80 -3.96 -5.16 3.50
N TYR A 81 -2.96 -4.39 3.06
CA TYR A 81 -1.84 -4.92 2.28
C TYR A 81 -0.96 -5.89 3.08
N THR A 82 -0.75 -5.59 4.36
CA THR A 82 0.05 -6.41 5.30
C THR A 82 -0.79 -7.46 6.06
N GLN A 83 -2.09 -7.57 5.77
CA GLN A 83 -3.04 -8.45 6.47
C GLN A 83 -3.06 -8.25 7.99
N GLY A 84 -2.89 -7.01 8.45
CA GLY A 84 -2.81 -6.67 9.87
C GLY A 84 -1.55 -7.19 10.58
N GLY A 85 -0.61 -7.79 9.85
CA GLY A 85 0.65 -8.27 10.39
C GLY A 85 1.57 -7.09 10.71
N PRO A 86 2.07 -6.95 11.95
CA PRO A 86 3.18 -6.05 12.24
C PRO A 86 4.47 -6.68 11.69
N PHE A 87 4.63 -6.73 10.36
CA PHE A 87 5.79 -7.36 9.76
C PHE A 87 7.00 -6.41 9.83
N LYS A 88 7.67 -6.38 10.99
CA LYS A 88 9.04 -5.87 11.10
C LYS A 88 10.01 -6.99 10.79
N TRP A 89 10.41 -7.12 9.52
CA TRP A 89 11.58 -7.90 9.14
C TRP A 89 12.82 -7.01 9.31
N GLN A 90 13.66 -7.30 10.30
CA GLN A 90 15.00 -6.72 10.39
C GLN A 90 15.96 -7.67 9.68
N ALA A 91 16.17 -7.47 8.38
CA ALA A 91 17.28 -8.09 7.68
C ALA A 91 18.59 -7.54 8.27
N GLY A 92 19.39 -8.43 8.87
CA GLY A 92 20.83 -8.26 9.12
C GLY A 92 21.30 -6.88 9.58
N LYS A 93 21.17 -6.58 10.88
CA LYS A 93 22.23 -5.79 11.53
C LYS A 93 23.42 -6.72 11.78
N GLU A 94 24.24 -6.94 10.76
CA GLU A 94 25.55 -7.58 10.97
C GLU A 94 26.57 -6.49 11.33
N LYS A 95 26.80 -6.40 12.64
CA LYS A 95 28.01 -5.90 13.32
C LYS A 95 28.54 -4.52 12.92
N GLU A 96 28.10 -3.54 13.69
CA GLU A 96 28.96 -2.44 14.13
C GLU A 96 29.20 -2.63 15.63
N ASP A 97 29.84 -3.75 15.98
CA ASP A 97 30.48 -3.90 17.28
C ASP A 97 31.78 -3.09 17.23
N GLN A 98 31.68 -1.86 17.74
CA GLN A 98 32.60 -1.29 18.71
C GLN A 98 34.11 -1.51 18.46
N LEU A 99 34.76 -0.41 18.05
CA LEU A 99 36.13 -0.06 18.40
C LEU A 99 36.46 -0.36 19.87
#